data_AF-A0A1H0P9N1-F1
#
_entry.id   AF-A0A1H0P9N1-F1
#
_cell.length_a   1.000
_cell.length_b   1.000
_cell.length_c   1.000
_cell.angle_alpha   90.00
_cell.angle_beta   90.00
_cell.angle_gamma   90.00
#
_symmetry.space_group_name_H-M   'P 1'
#
loop_
_entity.id
_entity.type
_entity.pdbx_description
1 polymer ?
#
loop_
_entity_poly.entity_id
_entity_poly.type
_entity_poly.pdbx_seq_one_letter_code
_entity_poly.pdbx_strand_id
1 'polypeptide(L)'
;MTDQQQDRDPWEEFDSLKPAGPDRVAGYPGGEPQGFGFRTGVRSARVAFGFAVYSLALGSILVLTGAIVFIGSGKWLLLGLMVVIEVIFVLAFRRLVAQARNRRTSG
;
A
#
# COMPACT_ATOMS: atom_id res chain seq x y z
N MET A 1 -15.63 -29.42 45.64
CA MET A 1 -15.83 -28.04 46.13
C MET A 1 -14.57 -27.25 45.83
N THR A 2 -14.49 -26.68 44.63
CA THR A 2 -13.41 -25.79 44.19
C THR A 2 -14.00 -24.85 43.13
N ASP A 3 -14.82 -23.90 43.61
CA ASP A 3 -15.51 -22.88 42.80
C ASP A 3 -15.21 -21.46 43.32
N GLN A 4 -14.13 -21.28 44.11
CA GLN A 4 -13.85 -19.99 44.77
C GLN A 4 -12.93 -19.05 43.96
N GLN A 5 -12.51 -19.42 42.76
CA GLN A 5 -11.62 -18.59 41.95
C GLN A 5 -12.32 -17.87 40.79
N GLN A 6 -13.62 -18.07 40.60
CA GLN A 6 -14.34 -17.64 39.40
C GLN A 6 -15.33 -16.47 39.62
N ASP A 7 -15.59 -16.09 40.87
CA ASP A 7 -16.45 -14.96 41.26
C ASP A 7 -15.67 -13.66 41.56
N ARG A 8 -14.42 -13.56 41.10
CA ARG A 8 -13.70 -12.28 41.22
C ARG A 8 -14.17 -11.38 40.07
N ASP A 9 -14.97 -10.38 40.41
CA ASP A 9 -15.48 -9.41 39.45
C ASP A 9 -14.29 -8.78 38.69
N PRO A 10 -14.19 -8.97 37.36
CA PRO A 10 -13.07 -8.45 36.56
C PRO A 10 -12.89 -6.94 36.70
N TRP A 11 -13.95 -6.22 37.09
CA TRP A 11 -13.93 -4.78 37.27
C TRP A 11 -13.20 -4.34 38.54
N GLU A 12 -13.18 -5.13 39.61
CA GLU A 12 -12.41 -4.80 40.83
C GLU A 12 -10.90 -4.79 40.56
N GLU A 13 -10.42 -5.69 39.70
CA GLU A 13 -9.01 -5.73 39.33
C GLU A 13 -8.63 -4.51 38.47
N PHE A 14 -9.53 -4.08 37.59
CA PHE A 14 -9.35 -2.89 36.75
C PHE A 14 -9.35 -1.59 37.57
N ASP A 15 -10.26 -1.45 38.54
CA ASP A 15 -10.33 -0.27 39.41
C ASP A 15 -9.12 -0.16 40.36
N SER A 16 -8.46 -1.28 40.65
CA SER A 16 -7.21 -1.28 41.42
C SER A 16 -5.99 -0.82 40.61
N LEU A 17 -6.10 -0.73 39.29
CA LEU A 17 -5.02 -0.28 38.43
C LEU A 17 -4.83 1.23 38.59
N LYS A 18 -3.63 1.62 39.02
CA LYS A 18 -3.21 3.03 39.01
C LYS A 18 -3.29 3.58 37.58
N PRO A 19 -3.75 4.83 37.38
CA PRO A 19 -3.79 5.43 36.06
C PRO A 19 -2.40 5.31 35.42
N ALA A 20 -2.37 4.84 34.17
CA ALA A 20 -1.15 4.72 33.40
C ALA A 20 -0.38 6.05 33.49
N GLY A 21 0.90 5.97 33.86
CA GLY A 21 1.74 7.15 34.04
C GLY A 21 1.69 8.06 32.81
N PRO A 22 2.10 9.34 32.95
CA PRO A 22 2.04 10.30 31.86
C PRO A 22 2.61 9.69 30.58
N ASP A 23 1.82 9.75 29.51
CA ASP A 23 2.06 9.16 28.18
C ASP A 23 3.21 9.87 27.43
N ARG A 24 4.22 10.32 28.18
CA ARG A 24 5.33 11.14 27.75
C ARG A 24 6.61 10.43 28.18
N VAL A 25 7.22 9.74 27.23
CA VAL A 25 8.57 9.20 27.41
C VAL A 25 9.51 10.37 27.68
N ALA A 26 10.14 10.38 28.86
CA ALA A 26 11.06 11.45 29.24
C ALA A 26 12.23 11.52 28.25
N GLY A 27 12.41 12.67 27.60
CA GLY A 27 13.52 12.94 26.67
C GLY A 27 13.15 13.22 25.22
N TYR A 28 11.88 13.14 24.82
CA TYR A 28 11.44 13.46 23.45
C TYR A 28 10.68 14.81 23.39
N PRO A 29 11.19 15.83 22.69
CA PRO A 29 10.44 17.05 22.45
C PRO A 29 9.38 16.77 21.38
N GLY A 30 8.10 16.82 21.76
CA GLY A 30 6.98 16.77 20.81
C GLY A 30 5.98 15.63 20.99
N GLY A 31 6.21 14.67 21.91
CA GLY A 31 5.18 13.70 22.29
C GLY A 31 4.55 12.93 21.12
N GLU A 32 5.29 12.72 20.02
CA GLU A 32 4.84 11.75 19.03
C GLU A 32 4.80 10.38 19.72
N PRO A 33 3.66 9.68 19.71
CA PRO A 33 3.60 8.34 20.27
C PRO A 33 4.65 7.50 19.54
N GLN A 34 5.50 6.79 20.27
CA GLN A 34 6.25 5.66 19.70
C GLN A 34 5.21 4.62 19.31
N GLY A 35 4.66 4.82 18.11
CA GLY A 35 3.36 4.29 17.76
C GLY A 35 3.26 2.80 17.92
N PHE A 36 2.02 2.35 18.07
CA PHE A 36 1.49 1.21 17.34
C PHE A 36 1.70 1.40 15.82
N GLY A 37 2.96 1.55 15.41
CA GLY A 37 3.39 1.49 14.05
C GLY A 37 3.30 0.03 13.69
N PHE A 38 2.12 -0.39 13.24
CA PHE A 38 2.06 -1.52 12.34
C PHE A 38 3.24 -1.35 11.39
N ARG A 39 4.15 -2.32 11.37
CA ARG A 39 5.06 -2.49 10.25
C ARG A 39 4.26 -2.91 9.00
N THR A 40 3.06 -2.37 8.79
CA THR A 40 2.44 -2.21 7.47
C THR A 40 3.19 -1.16 6.65
N GLY A 41 4.26 -0.58 7.21
CA GLY A 41 5.48 -0.25 6.49
C GLY A 41 6.05 -1.50 5.82
N VAL A 42 5.35 -1.99 4.81
CA VAL A 42 5.93 -2.67 3.68
C VAL A 42 7.22 -1.88 3.38
N ARG A 43 8.38 -2.48 3.61
CA ARG A 43 9.71 -1.92 3.35
C ARG A 43 9.97 -1.79 1.83
N SER A 44 8.93 -1.42 1.10
CA SER A 44 8.47 -2.11 -0.11
C SER A 44 8.27 -1.17 -1.27
N ALA A 45 9.02 -0.07 -1.29
CA ALA A 45 9.25 0.64 -2.53
C ALA A 45 9.72 -0.34 -3.62
N ARG A 46 10.43 -1.43 -3.24
CA ARG A 46 10.81 -2.52 -4.14
C ARG A 46 9.65 -3.40 -4.61
N VAL A 47 8.72 -3.86 -3.75
CA VAL A 47 7.59 -4.69 -4.22
C VAL A 47 6.56 -3.84 -4.96
N ALA A 48 6.30 -2.61 -4.51
CA ALA A 48 5.45 -1.67 -5.25
C ALA A 48 6.02 -1.41 -6.66
N PHE A 49 7.34 -1.20 -6.77
CA PHE A 49 8.00 -1.07 -8.07
C PHE A 49 7.93 -2.37 -8.88
N GLY A 50 8.15 -3.53 -8.25
CA GLY A 50 8.04 -4.83 -8.91
C GLY A 50 6.63 -5.11 -9.45
N PHE A 51 5.60 -4.82 -8.66
CA PHE A 51 4.19 -4.92 -9.07
C PHE A 51 3.86 -3.96 -10.21
N ALA A 52 4.40 -2.74 -10.14
CA ALA A 52 4.22 -1.74 -11.18
C ALA A 52 4.84 -2.22 -12.51
N VAL A 53 6.08 -2.71 -12.49
CA VAL A 53 6.76 -3.27 -13.68
C VAL A 53 6.03 -4.50 -14.20
N TYR A 54 5.60 -5.40 -13.32
CA TYR A 54 4.82 -6.58 -13.69
C TYR A 54 3.52 -6.21 -14.40
N SER A 55 2.77 -5.25 -13.84
CA SER A 55 1.50 -4.78 -14.42
C SER A 55 1.71 -4.12 -15.77
N LEU A 56 2.80 -3.34 -15.92
CA LEU A 56 3.18 -2.75 -17.20
C LEU A 56 3.50 -3.83 -18.25
N ALA A 57 4.33 -4.80 -17.90
CA ALA A 57 4.69 -5.89 -18.80
C ALA A 57 3.45 -6.73 -19.20
N LEU A 58 2.59 -7.06 -18.24
CA LEU A 58 1.37 -7.83 -18.50
C LEU A 58 0.40 -7.05 -19.39
N GLY A 59 0.20 -5.76 -19.11
CA GLY A 59 -0.61 -4.86 -19.94
C GLY A 59 -0.09 -4.80 -21.38
N SER A 60 1.21 -4.58 -21.57
CA SER A 60 1.80 -4.51 -22.90
C SER A 60 1.71 -5.84 -23.67
N ILE A 61 1.85 -7.00 -23.00
CA ILE A 61 1.62 -8.32 -23.65
C ILE A 61 0.17 -8.45 -24.11
N LEU A 62 -0.79 -8.00 -23.29
CA LEU A 62 -2.21 -8.05 -23.63
C LEU A 62 -2.51 -7.15 -24.85
N VAL A 63 -1.94 -5.95 -24.88
CA VAL A 63 -2.07 -5.03 -26.02
C VAL A 63 -1.43 -5.60 -27.28
N LEU A 64 -0.25 -6.22 -27.19
CA LEU A 64 0.39 -6.89 -28.32
C LEU A 64 -0.50 -8.01 -28.89
N THR A 65 -1.07 -8.83 -28.00
CA THR A 65 -1.97 -9.92 -28.38
C THR A 65 -3.24 -9.39 -29.03
N GLY A 66 -3.85 -8.36 -28.44
CA GLY A 66 -5.01 -7.66 -29.02
C GLY A 66 -4.70 -7.04 -30.37
N ALA A 67 -3.50 -6.50 -30.56
CA ALA A 67 -3.08 -5.91 -31.83
C ALA A 67 -3.05 -6.94 -32.96
N ILE A 68 -2.44 -8.11 -32.69
CA ILE A 68 -2.40 -9.22 -33.65
C ILE A 68 -3.81 -9.64 -34.05
N VAL A 69 -4.71 -9.79 -33.07
CA VAL A 69 -6.12 -10.19 -33.31
C VAL A 69 -6.89 -9.13 -34.10
N PHE A 70 -6.74 -7.85 -33.75
CA PHE A 70 -7.47 -6.76 -34.41
C PHE A 70 -6.99 -6.49 -35.83
N ILE A 71 -5.68 -6.63 -36.10
CA ILE A 71 -5.12 -6.59 -37.44
C ILE A 71 -5.71 -7.72 -38.29
N GLY A 72 -5.71 -8.95 -37.75
CA GLY A 72 -6.30 -10.12 -38.45
C GLY A 72 -7.81 -9.99 -38.69
N SER A 73 -8.52 -9.24 -37.84
CA SER A 73 -9.96 -9.00 -37.97
C SER A 73 -10.33 -7.75 -38.77
N GLY A 74 -9.34 -6.98 -39.27
CA GLY A 74 -9.56 -5.72 -39.99
C GLY A 74 -10.15 -4.58 -39.15
N LYS A 75 -10.10 -4.68 -37.81
CA LYS A 75 -10.73 -3.75 -36.87
C LYS A 75 -9.82 -2.57 -36.53
N TRP A 76 -9.51 -1.74 -37.53
CA TRP A 76 -8.56 -0.62 -37.41
C TRP A 76 -8.95 0.45 -36.38
N LEU A 77 -10.24 0.74 -36.23
CA LEU A 77 -10.72 1.71 -35.24
C LEU A 77 -10.41 1.23 -33.80
N LEU A 78 -10.73 -0.03 -33.50
CA LEU A 78 -10.48 -0.63 -32.19
C LEU A 78 -8.98 -0.77 -31.92
N LEU A 79 -8.19 -1.10 -32.95
CA LEU A 79 -6.73 -1.09 -32.88
C LEU A 79 -6.21 0.31 -32.51
N GLY A 80 -6.66 1.35 -33.21
CA GLY A 80 -6.26 2.73 -32.94
C GLY A 80 -6.62 3.16 -31.52
N LEU A 81 -7.85 2.89 -31.07
CA LEU A 81 -8.30 3.19 -29.72
C LEU A 81 -7.45 2.47 -28.66
N MET A 82 -7.16 1.19 -28.88
CA MET A 82 -6.34 0.39 -27.98
C MET A 82 -4.92 0.97 -27.85
N VAL A 83 -4.31 1.37 -28.97
CA VAL A 83 -2.99 2.01 -28.97
C VAL A 83 -3.01 3.33 -28.21
N VAL A 84 -4.04 4.16 -28.39
CA VAL A 84 -4.19 5.43 -27.65
C VAL A 84 -4.27 5.17 -26.15
N ILE A 85 -5.06 4.18 -25.73
CA ILE A 85 -5.18 3.81 -24.32
C ILE A 85 -3.84 3.34 -23.74
N GLU A 86 -3.10 2.48 -24.46
CA GLU A 86 -1.78 2.01 -24.03
C GLU A 86 -0.78 3.17 -23.90
N VAL A 87 -0.77 4.10 -24.84
CA VAL A 87 0.11 5.28 -24.78
C VAL A 87 -0.21 6.12 -23.55
N ILE A 88 -1.49 6.38 -23.27
CA ILE A 88 -1.92 7.11 -22.07
C ILE A 88 -1.48 6.37 -20.80
N PHE A 89 -1.66 5.04 -20.77
CA PHE A 89 -1.28 4.20 -19.65
C PHE A 89 0.23 4.29 -19.37
N VAL A 90 1.07 4.14 -20.40
CA VAL A 90 2.54 4.24 -20.30
C VAL A 90 2.97 5.63 -19.83
N LEU A 91 2.34 6.70 -20.33
CA LEU A 91 2.64 8.08 -19.92
C LEU A 91 2.27 8.34 -18.45
N ALA A 92 1.07 7.90 -18.03
CA ALA A 92 0.63 8.00 -16.64
C ALA A 92 1.57 7.22 -15.71
N PHE A 93 1.95 6.01 -16.12
CA PHE A 93 2.89 5.17 -15.39
C PHE A 93 4.27 5.82 -15.24
N ARG A 94 4.82 6.39 -16.34
CA ARG A 94 6.07 7.16 -16.30
C ARG A 94 6.01 8.33 -15.33
N ARG A 95 4.89 9.09 -15.32
CA ARG A 95 4.70 10.19 -14.37
C ARG A 95 4.66 9.70 -12.92
N LEU A 96 3.97 8.59 -12.66
CA LEU A 96 3.89 7.99 -11.33
C LEU A 96 5.28 7.55 -10.84
N VAL A 97 6.08 6.92 -11.70
CA VAL A 97 7.47 6.54 -11.37
C VAL A 97 8.33 7.77 -11.09
N ALA A 98 8.20 8.84 -11.88
CA ALA A 98 8.94 10.09 -11.67
C ALA A 98 8.57 10.74 -10.32
N GLN A 99 7.28 10.78 -9.97
CA GLN A 99 6.81 11.28 -8.67
C GLN A 99 7.33 10.43 -7.51
N ALA A 100 7.30 9.10 -7.66
CA ALA A 100 7.80 8.18 -6.63
C ALA A 100 9.32 8.29 -6.42
N ARG A 101 10.09 8.68 -7.44
CA ARG A 101 11.53 8.93 -7.33
C ARG A 101 11.82 10.24 -6.60
N ASN A 102 11.12 11.33 -6.96
CA ASN A 102 11.34 12.65 -6.37
C ASN A 102 10.99 12.71 -4.88
N ARG A 103 10.02 11.91 -4.41
CA ARG A 103 9.70 11.79 -2.98
C ARG A 103 10.85 11.24 -2.11
N ARG A 104 11.82 10.54 -2.70
CA ARG A 104 12.98 9.98 -1.96
C ARG A 104 14.13 10.98 -1.77
N THR A 105 14.07 12.15 -2.40
CA THR A 105 15.15 13.15 -2.35
C THR A 105 14.87 14.26 -1.33
N SER A 106 13.64 14.33 -0.79
CA SER A 106 13.20 15.36 0.15
C SER A 106 12.97 14.86 1.58
N GLY A 107 13.39 13.63 1.89
CA GLY A 107 13.45 13.10 3.26
C GLY A 107 14.85 12.59 3.55
#